data_AF-A0A9N9GR04-F1
#
_entry.id   AF-A0A9N9GR04-F1
#
_cell.length_a   1.000
_cell.length_b   1.000
_cell.length_c   1.000
_cell.angle_alpha   90.00
_cell.angle_beta   90.00
_cell.angle_gamma   90.00
#
_symmetry.space_group_name_H-M   'P 1'
#
loop_
_entity.id
_entity.type
_entity.pdbx_description
1 polymer ?
#
loop_
_entity_poly.entity_id
_entity_poly.type
_entity_poly.pdbx_seq_one_letter_code
_entity_poly.pdbx_strand_id
1 'polypeptide(L)'
;MYLNDDSLDSSHYVSASEMFNDFLYKSSRAELKLITNINEYLMVEKGICEDMTMANHRYAKANNPKCSDYNPGKPTFWILYDDMNALYSDAEIGYMLEVDLEASVHLYDFFVNYPLAPKKQIVLEE
;
A
#
# COMPACT_ATOMS: atom_id res chain seq x y z
N MET A 1 25.30 -9.76 8.80
CA MET A 1 24.35 -10.78 8.33
C MET A 1 24.90 -11.23 6.99
N TYR A 2 25.68 -12.32 6.96
CA TYR A 2 26.29 -12.81 5.73
C TYR A 2 25.32 -13.81 5.08
N LEU A 3 24.76 -13.45 3.93
CA LEU A 3 23.99 -14.34 3.07
C LEU A 3 24.99 -15.17 2.27
N ASN A 4 25.35 -16.35 2.80
CA ASN A 4 26.50 -17.12 2.32
C ASN A 4 26.23 -18.00 1.08
N ASP A 5 25.08 -17.88 0.39
CA ASP A 5 24.71 -18.83 -0.67
C ASP A 5 24.60 -18.22 -2.10
N ASP A 6 24.45 -16.90 -2.24
CA ASP A 6 24.15 -16.29 -3.56
C ASP A 6 25.32 -15.55 -4.22
N SER A 7 26.51 -15.55 -3.61
CA SER A 7 27.71 -14.80 -4.04
C SER A 7 27.51 -13.27 -4.18
N LEU A 8 26.46 -12.73 -3.57
CA LEU A 8 26.14 -11.29 -3.54
C LEU A 8 26.67 -10.67 -2.25
N ASP A 9 27.61 -9.73 -2.34
CA ASP A 9 28.05 -8.94 -1.20
C ASP A 9 27.37 -7.57 -1.20
N SER A 10 26.61 -7.29 -0.14
CA SER A 10 25.95 -6.01 0.14
C SER A 10 26.86 -4.78 0.02
N SER A 11 28.17 -4.92 0.25
CA SER A 11 29.12 -3.81 0.16
C SER A 11 29.31 -3.27 -1.27
N HIS A 12 28.89 -4.03 -2.29
CA HIS A 12 28.99 -3.67 -3.70
C HIS A 12 27.74 -2.97 -4.27
N TYR A 13 26.68 -2.80 -3.47
CA TYR A 13 25.41 -2.23 -3.93
C TYR A 13 25.12 -0.89 -3.25
N VAL A 14 24.54 0.05 -4.01
CA VAL A 14 24.16 1.37 -3.49
C VAL A 14 22.85 1.28 -2.70
N SER A 15 22.00 0.30 -3.01
CA SER A 15 20.71 0.10 -2.35
C SER A 15 20.33 -1.38 -2.24
N ALA A 16 19.44 -1.68 -1.29
CA ALA A 16 18.88 -3.02 -1.13
C ALA A 16 18.05 -3.46 -2.36
N SER A 17 17.37 -2.53 -3.04
CA SER A 17 16.60 -2.81 -4.25
C SER A 17 17.47 -3.29 -5.41
N GLU A 18 18.66 -2.69 -5.56
CA GLU A 18 19.63 -3.09 -6.58
C GLU A 18 20.14 -4.52 -6.33
N MET A 19 20.50 -4.82 -5.08
CA MET A 19 20.92 -6.16 -4.66
C MET A 19 19.78 -7.20 -4.86
N PHE A 20 18.55 -6.83 -4.51
CA PHE A 20 17.38 -7.69 -4.68
C PHE A 20 17.08 -7.98 -6.16
N ASN A 21 17.16 -6.98 -7.03
CA ASN A 21 17.00 -7.16 -8.47
C ASN A 21 18.06 -8.12 -9.04
N ASP A 22 19.33 -7.95 -8.70
CA ASP A 22 20.40 -8.86 -9.17
C ASP A 22 20.19 -10.30 -8.67
N PHE A 23 19.75 -10.47 -7.42
CA PHE A 23 19.35 -11.77 -6.89
C PHE A 23 18.18 -12.40 -7.68
N LEU A 24 17.14 -11.61 -7.99
CA LEU A 24 15.99 -12.08 -8.77
C LEU A 24 16.39 -12.50 -10.18
N TYR A 25 17.26 -11.75 -10.87
CA TYR A 25 17.72 -12.13 -12.21
C TYR A 25 18.57 -13.40 -12.19
N LYS A 26 19.47 -13.55 -11.20
CA LYS A 26 20.28 -14.76 -11.02
C LYS A 26 19.42 -16.00 -10.75
N SER A 27 18.42 -15.87 -9.88
CA SER A 27 17.55 -16.99 -9.49
C SER A 27 16.56 -17.39 -10.59
N SER A 28 15.92 -16.41 -11.25
CA SER A 28 14.92 -16.66 -12.30
C SER A 28 15.50 -17.00 -13.66
N ARG A 29 16.76 -16.64 -13.92
CA ARG A 29 17.42 -16.70 -15.24
C ARG A 29 16.68 -15.92 -16.33
N ALA A 30 15.83 -14.98 -15.95
CA ALA A 30 15.12 -14.13 -16.90
C ALA A 30 16.08 -13.14 -17.55
N GLU A 31 15.99 -13.00 -18.88
CA GLU A 31 16.74 -11.98 -19.63
C GLU A 31 15.84 -10.76 -19.86
N LEU A 32 16.24 -9.61 -19.32
CA LEU A 32 15.56 -8.35 -19.62
C LEU A 32 15.92 -7.88 -21.03
N LYS A 33 14.90 -7.54 -21.81
CA LYS A 33 15.07 -6.85 -23.07
C LYS A 33 15.01 -5.34 -22.85
N LEU A 34 15.96 -4.63 -23.43
CA LEU A 34 15.93 -3.17 -23.45
C LEU A 34 14.72 -2.69 -24.25
N ILE A 35 13.82 -1.94 -23.60
CA ILE A 35 12.70 -1.28 -24.26
C ILE A 35 13.25 -0.08 -25.03
N THR A 36 13.20 -0.14 -26.36
CA THR A 36 13.70 0.94 -27.25
C THR A 36 12.58 1.79 -27.82
N ASN A 37 11.34 1.29 -27.78
CA ASN A 37 10.16 1.96 -28.31
C ASN A 37 9.41 2.70 -27.20
N ILE A 38 9.21 4.00 -27.39
CA ILE A 38 8.49 4.84 -26.42
C ILE A 38 7.06 4.38 -26.18
N ASN A 39 6.39 3.78 -27.17
CA ASN A 39 5.01 3.31 -27.01
C ASN A 39 4.92 2.09 -26.09
N GLU A 40 5.92 1.20 -26.14
CA GLU A 40 6.01 0.05 -25.23
C GLU A 40 6.28 0.51 -23.80
N TYR A 41 7.19 1.48 -23.63
CA TYR A 41 7.43 2.11 -22.34
C TYR A 41 6.15 2.74 -21.77
N LEU A 42 5.47 3.58 -22.55
CA LEU A 42 4.24 4.23 -22.12
C LEU A 42 3.09 3.24 -21.84
N MET A 43 3.07 2.08 -22.49
CA MET A 43 2.10 1.03 -22.19
C MET A 43 2.34 0.43 -20.81
N VAL A 44 3.59 0.14 -20.47
CA VAL A 44 3.97 -0.38 -19.14
C VAL A 44 3.69 0.66 -18.06
N GLU A 45 4.18 1.88 -18.23
CA GLU A 45 3.98 2.97 -17.27
C GLU A 45 2.50 3.25 -16.98
N LYS A 46 1.65 3.28 -18.03
CA LYS A 46 0.20 3.48 -17.85
C LYS A 46 -0.52 2.28 -17.24
N GLY A 47 0.08 1.10 -17.30
CA GLY A 47 -0.45 -0.12 -16.71
C GLY A 47 -0.06 -0.30 -15.24
N ILE A 48 0.94 0.43 -14.74
CA ILE A 48 1.33 0.41 -13.34
C ILE A 48 0.27 1.17 -12.53
N CYS A 49 -0.42 0.43 -11.67
CA CYS A 49 -1.19 0.99 -10.57
C CYS A 49 -0.45 0.68 -9.28
N GLU A 50 -0.34 1.68 -8.42
CA GLU A 50 0.13 1.51 -7.04
C GLU A 50 -0.97 0.84 -6.19
N ASP A 51 -0.90 1.03 -4.88
CA ASP A 51 -1.83 0.44 -3.94
C ASP A 51 -3.25 0.96 -4.10
N MET A 52 -4.20 0.10 -3.73
CA MET A 52 -5.58 0.50 -3.53
C MET A 52 -5.79 0.89 -2.07
N THR A 53 -6.16 2.14 -1.82
CA THR A 53 -6.64 2.59 -0.51
C THR A 53 -8.14 2.75 -0.53
N MET A 54 -8.84 2.12 0.42
CA MET A 54 -10.28 2.23 0.61
C MET A 54 -10.58 2.93 1.94
N ALA A 55 -11.44 3.95 1.90
CA ALA A 55 -11.94 4.64 3.10
C ALA A 55 -13.47 4.74 3.02
N ASN A 56 -14.18 3.85 3.72
CA ASN A 56 -15.64 3.78 3.65
C ASN A 56 -16.34 4.70 4.65
N HIS A 57 -15.65 5.05 5.75
CA HIS A 57 -16.14 5.96 6.77
C HIS A 57 -15.09 7.02 7.11
N ARG A 58 -15.54 8.28 7.26
CA ARG A 58 -14.68 9.41 7.67
C ARG A 58 -14.31 9.36 9.15
N TYR A 59 -15.13 8.66 9.95
CA TYR A 59 -14.95 8.54 11.38
C TYR A 59 -15.64 7.27 11.86
N ALA A 60 -14.85 6.35 12.40
CA ALA A 60 -15.31 5.23 13.20
C ALA A 60 -14.73 5.40 14.60
N LYS A 61 -15.50 5.00 15.62
CA LYS A 61 -15.03 5.02 17.02
C LYS A 61 -15.49 3.76 17.72
N ALA A 62 -14.53 3.06 18.34
CA ALA A 62 -14.83 1.86 19.10
C ALA A 62 -15.69 2.20 20.35
N ASN A 63 -16.65 1.33 20.68
CA ASN A 63 -17.39 1.41 21.93
C ASN A 63 -17.29 0.04 22.63
N ASN A 64 -16.18 -0.20 23.31
CA ASN A 64 -15.95 -1.45 24.03
C ASN A 64 -15.44 -1.19 25.46
N PRO A 65 -15.56 -2.16 26.38
CA PRO A 65 -15.20 -1.96 27.80
C PRO A 65 -13.73 -1.62 28.06
N LYS A 66 -12.83 -1.75 27.06
CA LYS A 66 -11.42 -1.35 27.19
C LYS A 66 -11.21 0.14 26.89
N CYS A 67 -12.18 0.81 26.25
CA CYS A 67 -12.14 2.25 26.01
C CYS A 67 -12.49 3.01 27.30
N SER A 68 -11.77 4.09 27.59
CA SER A 68 -11.96 4.91 28.80
C SER A 68 -13.33 5.62 28.84
N ASP A 69 -13.97 5.78 27.70
CA ASP A 69 -15.26 6.45 27.50
C ASP A 69 -16.39 5.50 27.12
N TYR A 70 -16.25 4.21 27.49
CA TYR A 70 -17.26 3.18 27.23
C TYR A 70 -18.63 3.56 27.78
N ASN A 71 -19.66 3.45 26.93
CA ASN A 71 -21.04 3.70 27.31
C ASN A 71 -21.87 2.42 27.17
N PRO A 72 -22.35 1.82 28.29
CA PRO A 72 -23.15 0.60 28.25
C PRO A 72 -24.56 0.80 27.65
N GLY A 73 -25.01 2.04 27.48
CA GLY A 73 -26.27 2.37 26.80
C GLY A 73 -26.17 2.37 25.27
N LYS A 74 -24.98 2.19 24.70
CA LYS A 74 -24.73 2.07 23.26
C LYS A 74 -24.31 0.64 22.91
N PRO A 75 -24.54 0.17 21.67
CA PRO A 75 -24.09 -1.15 21.25
C PRO A 75 -22.57 -1.27 21.37
N THR A 76 -22.11 -2.44 21.84
CA THR A 76 -20.69 -2.74 21.92
C THR A 76 -20.12 -2.92 20.51
N PHE A 77 -19.11 -2.14 20.16
CA PHE A 77 -18.48 -2.12 18.84
C PHE A 77 -16.95 -2.16 18.96
N TRP A 78 -16.32 -2.99 18.13
CA TRP A 78 -14.87 -3.16 18.05
C TRP A 78 -14.40 -2.74 16.67
N ILE A 79 -13.28 -2.03 16.60
CA ILE A 79 -12.60 -1.74 15.33
C ILE A 79 -11.57 -2.85 15.11
N LEU A 80 -11.63 -3.50 13.96
CA LEU A 80 -10.63 -4.48 13.54
C LEU A 80 -9.53 -3.77 12.77
N TYR A 81 -8.29 -4.00 13.20
CA TYR A 81 -7.10 -3.65 12.43
C TYR A 81 -6.38 -4.94 12.10
N ASP A 82 -6.26 -5.22 10.81
CA ASP A 82 -5.53 -6.38 10.31
C ASP A 82 -4.44 -5.92 9.35
N ASP A 83 -3.28 -6.58 9.42
CA ASP A 83 -2.12 -6.25 8.61
C ASP A 83 -1.59 -7.52 7.94
N MET A 84 -1.59 -7.52 6.60
CA MET A 84 -1.18 -8.67 5.81
C MET A 84 0.34 -8.74 5.72
N ASN A 85 0.90 -9.75 6.38
CA ASN A 85 2.33 -10.05 6.27
C ASN A 85 2.68 -10.40 4.82
N ALA A 86 3.63 -9.66 4.24
CA ALA A 86 4.14 -9.88 2.89
C ALA A 86 3.08 -9.80 1.76
N LEU A 87 2.16 -8.83 1.86
CA LEU A 87 1.09 -8.57 0.87
C LEU A 87 1.55 -8.66 -0.59
N TYR A 88 2.65 -7.98 -0.95
CA TYR A 88 3.15 -7.98 -2.34
C TYR A 88 3.71 -9.33 -2.79
N SER A 89 4.26 -10.11 -1.87
CA SER A 89 4.78 -11.44 -2.18
C SER A 89 3.65 -12.47 -2.38
N ASP A 90 2.49 -12.22 -1.75
CA ASP A 90 1.30 -13.09 -1.82
C ASP A 90 0.22 -12.54 -2.78
N ALA A 91 0.54 -11.49 -3.55
CA ALA A 91 -0.38 -10.75 -4.40
C ALA A 91 -0.98 -11.56 -5.56
N GLU A 92 -0.58 -12.82 -5.74
CA GLU A 92 -1.26 -13.77 -6.64
C GLU A 92 -2.71 -14.03 -6.18
N ILE A 93 -2.99 -13.83 -4.89
CA ILE A 93 -4.34 -13.87 -4.31
C ILE A 93 -4.78 -12.43 -3.99
N GLY A 94 -5.65 -11.87 -4.83
CA GLY A 94 -6.18 -10.52 -4.63
C GLY A 94 -7.13 -10.44 -3.43
N TYR A 95 -6.68 -9.86 -2.32
CA TYR A 95 -7.52 -9.55 -1.16
C TYR A 95 -7.94 -8.09 -1.18
N MET A 96 -9.22 -7.84 -0.89
CA MET A 96 -9.75 -6.49 -0.65
C MET A 96 -10.20 -6.41 0.80
N LEU A 97 -9.44 -5.69 1.62
CA LEU A 97 -9.72 -5.50 3.03
C LEU A 97 -10.45 -4.17 3.25
N GLU A 98 -11.58 -4.22 3.95
CA GLU A 98 -12.28 -3.05 4.45
C GLU A 98 -11.81 -2.80 5.89
N VAL A 99 -11.07 -1.70 6.09
CA VAL A 99 -10.57 -1.29 7.40
C VAL A 99 -11.19 0.05 7.77
N ASP A 100 -11.87 0.08 8.91
CA ASP A 100 -12.38 1.31 9.52
C ASP A 100 -11.22 2.06 10.20
N LEU A 101 -10.67 3.07 9.51
CA LEU A 101 -9.62 3.92 10.09
C LEU A 101 -10.18 4.84 11.19
N GLU A 102 -9.57 4.80 12.36
CA GLU A 102 -9.82 5.75 13.45
C GLU A 102 -8.94 7.00 13.23
N ALA A 103 -9.50 8.02 12.58
CA ALA A 103 -8.81 9.29 12.41
C ALA A 103 -8.86 10.11 13.72
N SER A 104 -7.72 10.67 14.14
CA SER A 104 -7.68 11.61 15.27
C SER A 104 -8.60 12.80 15.02
N VAL A 105 -9.35 13.22 16.06
CA VAL A 105 -10.39 14.27 15.98
C VAL A 105 -9.83 15.58 15.39
N HIS A 106 -8.56 15.89 15.63
CA HIS A 106 -7.91 17.11 15.10
C HIS A 106 -7.64 17.07 13.58
N LEU A 107 -7.58 15.89 12.97
CA LEU A 107 -7.47 15.72 11.52
C LEU A 107 -8.84 15.73 10.82
N TYR A 108 -9.93 15.53 11.58
CA TYR A 108 -11.28 15.50 11.03
C TYR A 108 -11.65 16.81 10.32
N ASP A 109 -11.39 17.95 10.96
CA ASP A 109 -11.68 19.27 10.38
C ASP A 109 -10.82 19.57 9.15
N PHE A 110 -9.60 19.04 9.09
CA PHE A 110 -8.70 19.21 7.95
C PHE A 110 -9.20 18.42 6.72
N PHE A 111 -9.75 17.23 6.94
CA PHE A 111 -10.18 16.33 5.86
C PHE A 111 -11.65 16.45 5.45
N VAL A 112 -12.48 17.21 6.17
CA VAL A 112 -13.91 17.43 5.82
C VAL A 112 -14.10 17.91 4.38
N ASN A 113 -13.20 18.76 3.89
CA ASN A 113 -13.32 19.39 2.58
C ASN A 113 -12.84 18.51 1.41
N TYR A 114 -12.22 17.35 1.69
CA TYR A 114 -11.72 16.46 0.65
C TYR A 114 -12.75 15.37 0.30
N PRO A 115 -12.89 15.02 -0.99
CA PRO A 115 -13.72 13.89 -1.40
C PRO A 115 -13.16 12.59 -0.80
N LEU A 116 -14.05 11.64 -0.46
CA LEU A 116 -13.71 10.34 0.15
C LEU A 116 -12.73 9.49 -0.69
N ALA A 117 -12.62 9.78 -1.98
CA ALA A 117 -11.65 9.20 -2.88
C ALA A 117 -11.16 10.27 -3.87
N PRO A 118 -9.88 10.24 -4.29
CA PRO A 118 -9.38 11.13 -5.32
C PRO A 118 -10.17 10.93 -6.61
N LYS A 119 -10.89 11.97 -7.05
CA LYS A 119 -11.52 12.00 -8.37
C LYS A 119 -10.51 12.52 -9.37
N LYS A 120 -10.28 11.76 -10.44
CA LYS A 120 -9.54 12.25 -11.61
C LYS A 120 -10.37 13.37 -12.27
N GLN A 121 -10.04 14.61 -11.97
CA GLN A 121 -10.66 15.78 -12.59
C GLN A 121 -9.74 16.27 -13.71
N ILE A 122 -10.27 16.31 -14.94
CA ILE A 122 -9.59 16.98 -16.06
C ILE A 122 -9.82 18.47 -15.82
N VAL A 123 -8.76 19.18 -15.41
CA VAL A 123 -8.79 20.64 -15.33
C VAL A 123 -8.67 21.15 -16.76
N LEU A 124 -9.72 21.80 -17.25
CA LEU A 124 -9.64 22.58 -18.48
C LEU A 124 -8.95 23.90 -18.10
N GLU A 125 -7.78 24.15 -18.68
CA GLU A 125 -7.15 25.47 -18.60
C GLU A 125 -8.06 26.46 -19.37
N GLU A 126 -8.47 27.54 -18.70
CA GLU A 126 -9.12 28.71 -19.32
C GLU A 126 -8.10 29.62 -19.99
#